data_AF-A0A316VAJ5-F1
#
_entry.id   AF-A0A316VAJ5-F1
#
_cell.length_a   1.000
_cell.length_b   1.000
_cell.length_c   1.000
_cell.angle_alpha   90.00
_cell.angle_beta   90.00
_cell.angle_gamma   90.00
#
_symmetry.space_group_name_H-M   'P 1'
#
loop_
_entity.id
_entity.type
_entity.pdbx_description
1 polymer ?
#
loop_
_entity_poly.entity_id
_entity_poly.type
_entity_poly.pdbx_seq_one_letter_code
_entity_poly.pdbx_strand_id
1 'polypeptide(L)'
;MVSHNPPLVMISFGGRRDRVKDSEQNILTNKQYTISCSTEQYAEAINFAAINAPTGTSEFALTGLTPVPAVRVNAPRVGEAPFAMELEVDMTNQWNNDEGDHSTTMVIGRVKMIHLREDIIDETGGIDISALRPISRFSGTTYGRSVVGYDLDLPIWDEWKEDPSVRAALAKGPKKPDMDSIKATILDRFP
;
A
#
# COMPACT_ATOMS: atom_id res chain seq x y z
N MET A 1 3.23 2.35 -5.11
CA MET A 1 4.53 2.73 -5.69
C MET A 1 4.45 4.19 -6.10
N VAL A 2 5.50 4.98 -5.86
CA VAL A 2 5.60 6.41 -6.21
C VAL A 2 6.32 6.61 -7.54
N SER A 3 7.44 5.91 -7.73
CA SER A 3 8.21 5.91 -8.97
C SER A 3 8.76 4.50 -9.21
N HIS A 4 8.88 4.11 -10.49
CA HIS A 4 9.51 2.85 -10.88
C HIS A 4 11.02 3.03 -11.12
N ASN A 5 11.48 4.24 -11.45
CA ASN A 5 12.89 4.55 -11.66
C ASN A 5 13.22 5.98 -11.19
N PRO A 6 13.86 6.16 -10.02
CA PRO A 6 14.25 5.11 -9.07
C PRO A 6 13.01 4.44 -8.43
N PRO A 7 13.13 3.19 -7.93
CA PRO A 7 12.01 2.48 -7.30
C PRO A 7 11.70 3.09 -5.93
N LEU A 8 10.60 3.84 -5.85
CA LEU A 8 10.17 4.57 -4.66
C LEU A 8 8.81 4.07 -4.16
N VAL A 9 8.67 3.89 -2.85
CA VAL A 9 7.41 3.48 -2.19
C VAL A 9 7.12 4.44 -1.04
N MET A 10 5.86 4.81 -0.87
CA MET A 10 5.40 5.70 0.19
C MET A 10 4.64 4.91 1.25
N ILE A 11 4.92 5.23 2.51
CA ILE A 11 4.12 4.83 3.68
C ILE A 11 3.89 6.04 4.56
N SER A 12 2.77 6.06 5.28
CA SER A 12 2.44 7.14 6.20
C SER A 12 2.11 6.60 7.57
N PHE A 13 2.57 7.30 8.59
CA PHE A 13 2.30 7.02 10.00
C PHE A 13 1.35 8.08 10.52
N GLY A 14 0.14 7.66 10.87
CA GLY A 14 -0.77 8.51 11.64
C GLY A 14 -0.27 8.62 13.07
N GLY A 15 -0.05 9.86 13.51
CA GLY A 15 0.28 10.21 14.88
C GLY A 15 -0.92 9.98 15.81
N ARG A 16 -0.62 9.82 17.10
CA ARG A 16 -1.63 9.93 18.17
C ARG A 16 -1.38 11.20 18.94
N ARG A 17 -2.43 11.72 19.59
CA ARG A 17 -2.37 12.95 20.39
C ARG A 17 -1.28 12.93 21.47
N ASP A 18 -0.93 11.74 21.97
CA ASP A 18 -0.01 11.56 23.09
C ASP A 18 1.43 11.23 22.66
N ARG A 19 1.61 10.50 21.55
CA ARG A 19 2.94 10.11 21.07
C ARG A 19 2.97 9.74 19.58
N VAL A 20 4.09 10.03 18.93
CA VAL A 20 4.48 9.42 17.66
C VAL A 20 4.79 7.94 17.82
N LYS A 21 4.47 7.15 16.78
CA LYS A 21 4.66 5.69 16.79
C LYS A 21 6.16 5.32 16.86
N ASP A 22 6.48 4.21 17.51
CA ASP A 22 7.88 3.75 17.57
C ASP A 22 8.43 3.39 16.19
N SER A 23 7.61 2.80 15.31
CA SER A 23 8.02 2.53 13.92
C SER A 23 8.43 3.80 13.18
N GLU A 24 7.70 4.89 13.40
CA GLU A 24 7.99 6.20 12.80
C GLU A 24 9.32 6.74 13.34
N GLN A 25 9.49 6.78 14.66
CA GLN A 25 10.74 7.23 15.29
C GLN A 25 11.94 6.40 14.83
N ASN A 26 11.80 5.08 14.78
CA ASN A 26 12.85 4.17 14.33
C ASN A 26 13.26 4.45 12.87
N ILE A 27 12.29 4.72 11.99
CA ILE A 27 12.56 5.04 10.58
C ILE A 27 13.25 6.40 10.45
N LEU A 28 12.80 7.40 11.21
CA LEU A 28 13.39 8.73 11.20
C LEU A 28 14.83 8.72 11.73
N THR A 29 15.15 7.88 12.72
CA THR A 29 16.50 7.76 13.29
C THR A 29 17.40 6.88 12.44
N ASN A 30 16.97 5.66 12.10
CA ASN A 30 17.82 4.66 11.45
C ASN A 30 17.89 4.81 9.92
N LYS A 31 16.95 5.55 9.32
CA LYS A 31 16.82 5.75 7.86
C LYS A 31 16.69 4.47 7.04
N GLN A 32 16.40 3.35 7.69
CA GLN A 32 16.35 2.02 7.10
C GLN A 32 15.18 1.22 7.69
N TYR A 33 14.45 0.52 6.83
CA TYR A 33 13.29 -0.26 7.23
C TYR A 33 12.91 -1.29 6.18
N THR A 34 12.01 -2.21 6.55
CA THR A 34 11.43 -3.18 5.62
C THR A 34 9.93 -3.03 5.56
N ILE A 35 9.34 -3.27 4.39
CA ILE A 35 7.90 -3.44 4.21
C ILE A 35 7.65 -4.90 3.84
N SER A 36 6.84 -5.60 4.61
CA SER A 36 6.42 -6.97 4.32
C SER A 36 4.97 -6.98 3.83
N CYS A 37 4.65 -7.84 2.87
CA CYS A 37 3.27 -8.01 2.41
C CYS A 37 2.39 -8.48 3.58
N SER A 38 1.13 -8.07 3.58
CA SER A 38 0.11 -8.61 4.47
C SER A 38 -0.65 -9.70 3.74
N THR A 39 -0.64 -10.92 4.25
CA THR A 39 -1.37 -12.05 3.64
C THR A 39 -2.36 -12.66 4.61
N GLU A 40 -3.31 -13.42 4.07
CA GLU A 40 -4.35 -14.10 4.85
C GLU A 40 -3.76 -15.07 5.89
N GLN A 41 -2.64 -15.74 5.58
CA GLN A 41 -2.07 -16.82 6.38
C GLN A 41 -1.63 -16.38 7.78
N TYR A 42 -1.24 -15.12 7.94
CA TYR A 42 -0.79 -14.55 9.21
C TYR A 42 -1.49 -13.22 9.53
N ALA A 43 -2.73 -13.06 9.05
CA ALA A 43 -3.54 -11.86 9.24
C ALA A 43 -3.79 -11.52 10.72
N GLU A 44 -4.05 -12.53 11.54
CA GLU A 44 -4.26 -12.34 12.99
C GLU A 44 -2.98 -11.85 13.68
N ALA A 45 -1.82 -12.38 13.29
CA ALA A 45 -0.52 -11.94 13.80
C ALA A 45 -0.23 -10.48 13.39
N ILE A 46 -0.51 -10.10 12.14
CA ILE A 46 -0.42 -8.70 11.69
C ILE A 46 -1.35 -7.80 12.50
N ASN A 47 -2.59 -8.23 12.73
CA ASN A 47 -3.55 -7.46 13.50
C ASN A 47 -3.10 -7.30 14.96
N PHE A 48 -2.52 -8.35 15.55
CA PHE A 48 -1.97 -8.29 16.90
C PHE A 48 -0.74 -7.37 16.99
N ALA A 49 0.07 -7.26 15.93
CA ALA A 49 1.18 -6.30 15.85
C ALA A 49 0.73 -4.83 15.95
N ALA A 50 -0.56 -4.54 15.78
CA ALA A 50 -1.12 -3.20 15.98
C ALA A 50 -1.40 -2.85 17.45
N ILE A 51 -1.07 -3.73 18.40
CA ILE A 51 -1.20 -3.50 19.84
C ILE A 51 -0.39 -2.29 20.30
N ASN A 52 -0.87 -1.61 21.34
CA ASN A 52 -0.20 -0.47 21.96
C ASN A 52 0.87 -0.93 22.95
N ALA A 53 1.89 -1.63 22.45
CA ALA A 53 2.97 -2.11 23.30
C ALA A 53 3.80 -0.93 23.86
N PRO A 54 4.35 -1.05 25.09
CA PRO A 54 5.30 -0.07 25.62
C PRO A 54 6.57 -0.02 24.77
N THR A 55 7.21 1.16 24.69
CA THR A 55 8.47 1.33 23.96
C THR A 55 9.53 0.36 24.46
N GLY A 56 10.27 -0.23 23.52
CA GLY A 56 11.27 -1.28 23.78
C GLY A 56 10.69 -2.69 23.82
N THR A 57 9.36 -2.85 23.76
CA THR A 57 8.71 -4.16 23.59
C THR A 57 8.64 -4.49 22.10
N SER A 58 9.22 -5.61 21.68
CA SER A 58 9.12 -6.07 20.30
C SER A 58 7.82 -6.83 20.06
N GLU A 59 7.05 -6.43 19.05
CA GLU A 59 5.83 -7.11 18.63
C GLU A 59 6.11 -8.49 18.02
N PHE A 60 7.33 -8.76 17.53
CA PHE A 60 7.72 -10.10 17.08
C PHE A 60 7.53 -11.16 18.18
N ALA A 61 7.92 -10.83 19.41
CA ALA A 61 7.77 -11.73 20.55
C ALA A 61 6.30 -12.01 20.91
N LEU A 62 5.39 -11.09 20.58
CA LEU A 62 3.97 -11.21 20.91
C LEU A 62 3.16 -11.89 19.81
N THR A 63 3.56 -11.72 18.56
CA THR A 63 2.83 -12.18 17.37
C THR A 63 3.25 -13.57 16.92
N GLY A 64 4.42 -14.04 17.35
CA GLY A 64 5.01 -15.30 16.89
C GLY A 64 5.59 -15.22 15.48
N LEU A 65 5.60 -14.04 14.85
CA LEU A 65 6.28 -13.81 13.57
C LEU A 65 7.78 -13.94 13.74
N THR A 66 8.45 -14.44 12.72
CA THR A 66 9.90 -14.67 12.75
C THR A 66 10.65 -13.47 12.19
N PRO A 67 11.46 -12.74 12.98
CA PRO A 67 12.33 -11.71 12.44
C PRO A 67 13.48 -12.37 11.67
N VAL A 68 13.62 -12.02 10.39
CA VAL A 68 14.71 -12.52 9.53
C VAL A 68 15.63 -11.35 9.17
N PRO A 69 16.96 -11.48 9.35
CA PRO A 69 17.90 -10.44 8.93
C PRO A 69 17.74 -10.07 7.46
N ALA A 70 17.75 -8.77 7.19
CA ALA A 70 17.79 -8.21 5.85
C ALA A 70 19.22 -8.25 5.28
N VAL A 71 19.35 -8.07 3.97
CA VAL A 71 20.62 -8.19 3.22
C VAL A 71 21.30 -6.83 3.02
N ARG A 72 20.50 -5.78 2.78
CA ARG A 72 20.95 -4.42 2.44
C ARG A 72 20.66 -3.39 3.54
N VAL A 73 19.74 -3.69 4.45
CA VAL A 73 19.36 -2.79 5.55
C VAL A 73 19.47 -3.49 6.91
N ASN A 74 19.54 -2.71 7.99
CA ASN A 74 19.67 -3.25 9.36
C ASN A 74 18.33 -3.70 9.97
N ALA A 75 17.20 -3.29 9.41
CA ALA A 75 15.88 -3.67 9.91
C ALA A 75 15.51 -5.09 9.44
N PRO A 76 15.05 -5.99 10.33
CA PRO A 76 14.65 -7.34 9.94
C PRO A 76 13.34 -7.32 9.16
N ARG A 77 13.18 -8.26 8.22
CA ARG A 77 11.92 -8.54 7.53
C ARG A 77 11.11 -9.60 8.28
N VAL A 78 9.83 -9.72 7.95
CA VAL A 78 8.97 -10.82 8.44
C VAL A 78 9.29 -12.09 7.65
N GLY A 79 9.62 -13.18 8.35
CA GLY A 79 10.05 -14.44 7.75
C GLY A 79 8.94 -15.16 6.98
N GLU A 80 7.72 -15.05 7.49
CA GLU A 80 6.51 -15.64 6.92
C GLU A 80 6.02 -14.90 5.67
N ALA A 81 6.51 -13.68 5.44
CA ALA A 81 6.04 -12.86 4.33
C ALA A 81 6.58 -13.38 2.99
N PRO A 82 5.69 -13.74 2.04
CA PRO A 82 6.11 -14.22 0.72
C PRO A 82 6.67 -13.10 -0.17
N PHE A 83 6.36 -11.84 0.17
CA PHE A 83 6.93 -10.66 -0.47
C PHE A 83 7.39 -9.68 0.61
N ALA A 84 8.61 -9.17 0.49
CA ALA A 84 9.12 -8.10 1.33
C ALA A 84 10.07 -7.18 0.55
N MET A 85 10.15 -5.93 0.98
CA MET A 85 11.04 -4.92 0.43
C MET A 85 11.95 -4.39 1.53
N GLU A 86 13.21 -4.18 1.20
CA GLU A 86 14.18 -3.46 2.01
C GLU A 86 14.32 -2.04 1.48
N LEU A 87 14.22 -1.03 2.35
CA LEU A 87 14.15 0.37 1.97
C LEU A 87 15.10 1.25 2.78
N GLU A 88 15.67 2.23 2.10
CA GLU A 88 16.32 3.39 2.71
C GLU A 88 15.40 4.61 2.56
N VAL A 89 15.34 5.45 3.57
CA VAL A 89 14.56 6.71 3.51
C VAL A 89 15.13 7.61 2.42
N ASP A 90 14.27 8.01 1.49
CA ASP A 90 14.59 8.95 0.40
C ASP A 90 14.14 10.36 0.76
N MET A 91 12.89 10.52 1.19
CA MET A 91 12.36 11.78 1.70
C MET A 91 11.28 11.57 2.76
N THR A 92 11.09 12.56 3.61
CA THR A 92 10.04 12.57 4.64
C THR A 92 9.35 13.91 4.67
N ASN A 93 8.05 13.91 4.94
CA ASN A 93 7.32 15.13 5.27
C ASN A 93 6.42 14.91 6.48
N GLN A 94 6.34 15.91 7.36
CA GLN A 94 5.53 15.87 8.57
C GLN A 94 4.50 16.97 8.50
N TRP A 95 3.29 16.68 8.97
CA TRP A 95 2.21 17.66 9.10
C TRP A 95 1.67 17.68 10.51
N ASN A 96 1.27 18.88 10.91
CA ASN A 96 0.51 19.11 12.13
C ASN A 96 -0.98 19.33 11.78
N ASN A 97 -1.86 19.09 12.75
CA ASN A 97 -3.27 19.46 12.64
C ASN A 97 -3.45 20.98 12.85
N ASP A 98 -4.69 21.47 12.76
CA ASP A 98 -5.03 22.88 12.95
C ASP A 98 -4.74 23.39 14.38
N GLU A 99 -4.62 22.49 15.36
CA GLU A 99 -4.27 22.79 16.74
C GLU A 99 -2.74 22.88 16.96
N GLY A 100 -1.95 22.54 15.94
CA GLY A 100 -0.48 22.56 15.97
C GLY A 100 0.17 21.25 16.41
N ASP A 101 -0.61 20.21 16.73
CA ASP A 101 -0.11 18.90 17.16
C ASP A 101 0.32 18.04 15.96
N HIS A 102 1.34 17.20 16.17
CA HIS A 102 1.80 16.26 15.16
C HIS A 102 0.68 15.31 14.73
N SER A 103 0.37 15.29 13.43
CA SER A 103 -0.73 14.52 12.86
C SER A 103 -0.26 13.33 12.05
N THR A 104 0.69 13.52 11.13
CA THR A 104 1.13 12.46 10.23
C THR A 104 2.56 12.69 9.74
N THR A 105 3.31 11.60 9.64
CA THR A 105 4.59 11.54 8.94
C THR A 105 4.45 10.68 7.68
N MET A 106 4.67 11.27 6.51
CA MET A 106 4.87 10.56 5.26
C MET A 106 6.36 10.25 5.10
N VAL A 107 6.65 9.01 4.70
CA VAL A 107 7.99 8.55 4.35
C VAL A 107 7.95 7.99 2.94
N ILE A 108 8.84 8.48 2.08
CA ILE A 108 9.16 7.83 0.81
C ILE A 108 10.48 7.10 1.00
N GLY A 109 10.49 5.82 0.71
CA GLY A 109 11.67 4.97 0.75
C GLY A 109 12.06 4.51 -0.64
N ARG A 110 13.36 4.43 -0.87
CA ARG A 110 13.96 3.83 -2.04
C ARG A 110 14.18 2.35 -1.81
N VAL A 111 13.63 1.52 -2.69
CA VAL A 111 13.78 0.06 -2.63
C VAL A 111 15.22 -0.31 -2.96
N LYS A 112 15.86 -1.05 -2.05
CA LYS A 112 17.22 -1.54 -2.17
C LYS A 112 17.27 -3.02 -2.54
N MET A 113 16.27 -3.78 -2.11
CA MET A 113 16.11 -5.21 -2.42
C MET A 113 14.64 -5.61 -2.30
N ILE A 114 14.21 -6.54 -3.15
CA ILE A 114 12.92 -7.20 -3.08
C ILE A 114 13.17 -8.68 -2.81
N HIS A 115 12.40 -9.26 -1.90
CA HIS A 115 12.36 -10.68 -1.60
C HIS A 115 11.03 -11.24 -2.09
N LEU A 116 11.10 -12.33 -2.84
CA LEU A 116 9.96 -13.07 -3.34
C LEU A 116 10.14 -14.54 -2.96
N ARG A 117 9.08 -15.17 -2.46
CA ARG A 117 9.03 -16.62 -2.29
C ARG A 117 8.78 -17.25 -3.67
N GLU A 118 9.46 -18.35 -3.97
CA GLU A 118 9.41 -18.94 -5.31
C GLU A 118 8.00 -19.41 -5.71
N ASP A 119 7.20 -19.83 -4.73
CA ASP A 119 5.84 -20.35 -4.94
C ASP A 119 4.79 -19.28 -5.32
N ILE A 120 5.13 -18.00 -5.24
CA ILE A 120 4.24 -16.90 -5.65
C ILE A 120 4.58 -16.34 -7.03
N ILE A 121 5.58 -16.91 -7.70
CA ILE A 121 6.01 -16.49 -9.04
C ILE A 121 5.42 -17.46 -10.07
N ASP A 122 4.67 -16.93 -11.03
CA ASP A 122 4.11 -17.74 -12.11
C ASP A 122 5.13 -18.02 -13.23
N GLU A 123 4.76 -18.85 -14.21
CA GLU A 123 5.61 -19.19 -15.35
C GLU A 123 6.02 -18.00 -16.24
N THR A 124 5.30 -16.88 -16.17
CA THR A 124 5.61 -15.65 -16.92
C THR A 124 6.61 -14.75 -16.17
N GLY A 125 6.94 -15.09 -14.91
CA GLY A 125 7.69 -14.25 -14.00
C GLY A 125 6.83 -13.19 -13.30
N GLY A 126 5.51 -13.28 -13.45
CA GLY A 126 4.51 -12.47 -12.74
C GLY A 126 4.28 -12.96 -11.31
N ILE A 127 3.37 -12.29 -10.62
CA ILE A 127 2.97 -12.65 -9.25
C ILE A 127 1.61 -13.34 -9.30
N ASP A 128 1.57 -14.61 -8.90
CA ASP A 128 0.30 -15.32 -8.71
C ASP A 128 -0.41 -14.80 -7.47
N ILE A 129 -1.48 -14.02 -7.67
CA ILE A 129 -2.32 -13.47 -6.61
C ILE A 129 -2.97 -14.58 -5.76
N SER A 130 -3.28 -15.73 -6.36
CA SER A 130 -3.92 -16.87 -5.68
C SER A 130 -2.95 -17.55 -4.71
N ALA A 131 -1.66 -17.54 -5.04
CA ALA A 131 -0.58 -18.01 -4.17
C ALA A 131 -0.21 -16.95 -3.11
N LEU A 132 -0.11 -15.68 -3.51
CA LEU A 132 0.24 -14.57 -2.60
C LEU A 132 -0.83 -14.32 -1.52
N ARG A 133 -2.11 -14.40 -1.89
CA ARG A 133 -3.29 -14.13 -1.03
C ARG A 133 -3.17 -12.85 -0.21
N PRO A 134 -2.90 -11.69 -0.85
CA PRO A 134 -2.76 -10.45 -0.11
C PRO A 134 -4.09 -10.00 0.48
N ILE A 135 -4.02 -9.40 1.67
CA ILE A 135 -5.19 -8.80 2.32
C ILE A 135 -5.15 -7.27 2.18
N SER A 136 -6.32 -6.69 2.00
CA SER A 136 -6.52 -5.24 1.93
C SER A 136 -7.29 -4.78 3.16
N ARG A 137 -6.98 -3.59 3.67
CA ARG A 137 -7.75 -2.97 4.74
C ARG A 137 -8.77 -1.99 4.17
N PHE A 138 -10.02 -2.10 4.60
CA PHE A 138 -11.10 -1.18 4.28
C PHE A 138 -11.46 -0.32 5.50
N SER A 139 -12.63 0.34 5.46
CA SER A 139 -13.12 1.17 6.55
C SER A 139 -13.23 0.38 7.86
N GLY A 140 -12.84 1.02 8.96
CA GLY A 140 -12.87 0.44 10.30
C GLY A 140 -11.89 -0.73 10.49
N THR A 141 -12.44 -1.87 10.90
CA THR A 141 -11.73 -3.13 11.15
C THR A 141 -11.96 -4.18 10.06
N THR A 142 -12.57 -3.78 8.94
CA THR A 142 -12.90 -4.69 7.84
C THR A 142 -11.68 -4.94 6.95
N TYR A 143 -11.42 -6.21 6.64
CA TYR A 143 -10.40 -6.63 5.69
C TYR A 143 -11.03 -7.34 4.48
N GLY A 144 -10.42 -7.16 3.31
CA GLY A 144 -10.72 -7.85 2.08
C GLY A 144 -9.66 -8.88 1.74
N ARG A 145 -10.07 -9.98 1.12
CA ARG A 145 -9.16 -10.96 0.52
C ARG A 145 -9.09 -10.72 -0.98
N SER A 146 -7.88 -10.74 -1.53
CA SER A 146 -7.66 -10.77 -2.96
C SER A 146 -7.21 -12.18 -3.34
N VAL A 147 -8.13 -12.98 -3.89
CA VAL A 147 -7.92 -14.41 -4.13
C VAL A 147 -7.84 -14.78 -5.61
N VAL A 148 -8.32 -13.91 -6.51
CA VAL A 148 -8.32 -14.13 -7.95
C VAL A 148 -7.87 -12.85 -8.63
N GLY A 149 -6.83 -12.96 -9.45
CA GLY A 149 -6.43 -11.94 -10.41
C GLY A 149 -7.03 -12.24 -11.79
N TYR A 150 -7.10 -11.22 -12.63
CA TYR A 150 -7.35 -11.38 -14.07
C TYR A 150 -6.52 -10.32 -14.79
N ASP A 151 -6.01 -10.71 -15.95
CA ASP A 151 -5.19 -9.83 -16.76
C ASP A 151 -6.05 -9.03 -17.72
N LEU A 152 -5.70 -7.76 -17.86
CA LEU A 152 -6.23 -6.89 -18.90
C LEU A 152 -5.06 -6.37 -19.71
N ASP A 153 -5.07 -6.65 -21.00
CA ASP A 153 -4.08 -6.11 -21.91
C ASP A 153 -4.16 -4.59 -21.94
N LEU A 154 -2.99 -3.95 -21.94
CA LEU A 154 -2.90 -2.50 -22.10
C LEU A 154 -3.17 -2.16 -23.56
N PRO A 155 -4.25 -1.42 -23.88
CA PRO A 155 -4.54 -1.07 -25.26
C PRO A 155 -3.48 -0.12 -25.79
N ILE A 156 -2.93 -0.43 -26.97
CA ILE A 156 -1.92 0.38 -27.64
C ILE A 156 -2.62 1.36 -28.58
N TRP A 157 -2.46 2.66 -28.34
CA TRP A 157 -3.17 3.70 -29.10
C TRP A 157 -3.09 3.52 -30.62
N ASP A 158 -1.91 3.19 -31.14
CA ASP A 158 -1.70 3.03 -32.59
C ASP A 158 -2.50 1.89 -33.22
N GLU A 159 -2.87 0.87 -32.44
CA GLU A 159 -3.73 -0.24 -32.88
C GLU A 159 -5.20 0.16 -32.92
N TRP A 160 -5.61 1.09 -32.04
CA TRP A 160 -7.01 1.46 -31.82
C TRP A 160 -7.43 2.76 -32.50
N LYS A 161 -6.49 3.64 -32.89
CA LYS A 161 -6.80 4.98 -33.43
C LYS A 161 -7.65 4.98 -34.71
N GLU A 162 -7.60 3.91 -35.48
CA GLU A 162 -8.39 3.73 -36.71
C GLU A 162 -9.69 2.96 -36.48
N ASP A 163 -9.90 2.39 -35.29
CA ASP A 163 -11.08 1.60 -34.97
C ASP A 163 -12.36 2.46 -35.11
N PRO A 164 -13.38 2.00 -35.85
CA PRO A 164 -14.61 2.77 -36.06
C PRO A 164 -15.34 3.15 -34.77
N SER A 165 -15.30 2.31 -33.73
CA SER A 165 -15.94 2.58 -32.45
C SER A 165 -15.22 3.68 -31.69
N VAL A 166 -13.88 3.68 -31.72
CA VAL A 166 -13.04 4.72 -31.12
C VAL A 166 -13.24 6.05 -31.83
N ARG A 167 -13.20 6.07 -33.17
CA ARG A 167 -13.45 7.28 -33.97
C ARG A 167 -14.85 7.85 -33.74
N ALA A 168 -15.88 7.00 -33.70
CA ALA A 168 -17.24 7.42 -33.41
C ALA A 168 -17.38 7.97 -31.99
N ALA A 169 -16.69 7.40 -31.00
CA ALA A 169 -16.68 7.89 -29.63
C ALA A 169 -16.02 9.28 -29.53
N LEU A 170 -14.86 9.46 -30.18
CA LEU A 170 -14.16 10.75 -30.22
C LEU A 170 -14.99 11.83 -30.93
N ALA A 171 -15.66 11.50 -32.04
CA ALA A 171 -16.53 12.42 -32.78
C ALA A 171 -17.78 12.85 -31.98
N LYS A 172 -18.32 11.95 -31.13
CA LYS A 172 -19.44 12.27 -30.23
C LYS A 172 -19.04 13.21 -29.09
N GLY A 173 -17.74 13.31 -28.78
CA GLY A 173 -17.24 14.08 -27.65
C GLY A 173 -17.63 13.49 -26.29
N PRO A 174 -17.19 14.09 -25.16
CA PRO A 174 -17.57 13.62 -23.84
C PRO A 174 -19.08 13.71 -23.67
N LYS A 175 -19.70 12.64 -23.18
CA LYS A 175 -21.12 12.61 -22.86
C LYS A 175 -21.37 13.67 -21.77
N LYS A 176 -21.95 14.81 -22.14
CA LYS A 176 -22.33 15.82 -21.14
C LYS A 176 -23.35 15.19 -20.20
N PRO A 177 -23.14 15.23 -18.87
CA PRO A 177 -24.15 14.76 -17.94
C PRO A 177 -25.43 15.59 -18.15
N ASP A 178 -26.58 14.92 -18.11
CA ASP A 178 -27.87 15.59 -18.11
C ASP A 178 -28.02 16.35 -16.78
N MET A 179 -27.68 17.64 -16.80
CA MET A 179 -27.71 18.49 -15.62
C MET A 179 -29.14 18.78 -15.15
N ASP A 180 -30.14 18.60 -16.01
CA ASP A 180 -31.54 18.85 -15.68
C ASP A 180 -32.13 17.69 -14.86
N SER A 181 -31.72 16.44 -15.14
CA SER A 181 -32.12 15.27 -14.31
C SER A 181 -31.38 15.21 -12.96
N ILE A 182 -30.18 15.76 -12.86
CA ILE A 182 -29.34 15.73 -11.64
C ILE A 182 -29.81 16.79 -10.62
N LYS A 183 -30.22 17.99 -11.07
CA LYS A 183 -30.69 19.06 -10.18
C LYS A 183 -31.95 18.68 -9.39
N ALA A 184 -32.91 18.00 -10.03
CA ALA A 184 -34.16 17.61 -9.39
C ALA A 184 -33.99 16.54 -8.29
N THR A 185 -32.92 15.74 -8.33
CA THR A 185 -32.78 14.58 -7.43
C THR A 185 -31.90 14.88 -6.20
N ILE A 186 -30.95 15.81 -6.31
CA ILE A 186 -29.98 16.11 -5.25
C ILE A 186 -30.47 17.22 -4.33
N LEU A 187 -31.05 18.31 -4.88
CA LEU A 187 -31.51 19.45 -4.08
C LEU A 187 -32.78 19.14 -3.27
N ASP A 188 -33.64 18.24 -3.75
CA ASP A 188 -34.86 17.84 -3.05
C ASP A 188 -34.61 16.79 -1.94
N ARG A 189 -33.42 16.16 -1.91
CA ARG A 189 -33.05 15.15 -0.90
C ARG A 189 -32.37 15.69 0.35
N PHE A 190 -31.89 16.93 0.30
CA PHE A 190 -31.22 17.59 1.42
C PHE A 190 -31.69 19.06 1.51
N PRO A 191 -32.80 19.35 2.22
CA PRO A 191 -33.22 20.71 2.53
C PRO A 191 -32.26 21.42 3.50
#